data_AF-A0A455U574-F1
#
_entry.id   AF-A0A455U574-F1
#
_cell.length_a   1.000
_cell.length_b   1.000
_cell.length_c   1.000
_cell.angle_alpha   90.00
_cell.angle_beta   90.00
_cell.angle_gamma   90.00
#
_symmetry.space_group_name_H-M   'P 1'
#
loop_
_entity.id
_entity.type
_entity.pdbx_description
1 polymer ?
#
loop_
_entity_poly.entity_id
_entity_poly.type
_entity_poly.pdbx_seq_one_letter_code
_entity_poly.pdbx_strand_id
1 'polypeptide(L)' 'MMGTRDVLKEGEGCLIAEDNHDDFAAKVNRLLSDDTLRQQLAERAQVYAASWHEDAKSAELVTLYRQLTAERCENTHT' A
#
# COMPACT_ATOMS: atom_id res chain seq x y z
N MET A 1 -0.10 8.94 -13.15
CA MET A 1 0.67 7.72 -13.46
C MET A 1 0.93 7.05 -12.13
N MET A 2 0.56 5.78 -11.95
CA MET A 2 0.84 5.08 -10.70
C MET A 2 2.36 4.92 -10.55
N GLY A 3 2.96 5.60 -9.58
CA GLY A 3 4.40 5.56 -9.29
C GLY A 3 4.72 4.52 -8.22
N THR A 4 6.00 4.23 -8.01
CA THR A 4 6.46 3.33 -6.93
C THR A 4 5.97 3.76 -5.55
N ARG A 5 5.70 5.05 -5.33
CA ARG A 5 5.09 5.59 -4.09
C ARG A 5 3.65 5.12 -3.85
N ASP A 6 2.94 4.70 -4.90
CA ASP A 6 1.57 4.20 -4.77
C ASP A 6 1.53 2.75 -4.29
N VAL A 7 2.65 2.02 -4.46
CA VAL A 7 2.79 0.61 -4.05
C VAL A 7 3.60 0.51 -2.76
N LEU A 8 4.60 1.37 -2.55
CA LEU A 8 5.47 1.36 -1.38
C LEU A 8 4.95 2.29 -0.29
N LYS A 9 4.87 1.77 0.93
CA LYS A 9 4.51 2.54 2.13
C LYS A 9 5.67 2.51 3.13
N GLU A 10 6.02 3.69 3.67
CA GLU A 10 7.09 3.84 4.64
C GLU A 10 6.91 2.87 5.82
N GLY A 11 7.94 2.10 6.13
CA GLY A 11 7.93 1.13 7.22
C GLY A 11 7.19 -0.18 6.92
N GLU A 12 6.55 -0.32 5.75
CA GLU A 12 5.88 -1.57 5.33
C GLU A 12 6.79 -2.35 4.38
N GLY A 13 7.94 -2.78 4.91
CA GLY A 13 8.94 -3.50 4.11
C GLY A 13 9.97 -2.64 3.41
N CYS A 14 9.87 -1.32 3.51
CA CYS A 14 10.87 -0.41 2.93
C CYS A 14 11.12 0.82 3.81
N LEU A 15 12.25 1.48 3.55
CA LEU A 15 12.54 2.85 3.96
C LEU A 15 12.55 3.70 2.69
N ILE A 16 11.71 4.73 2.63
CA ILE A 16 11.57 5.63 1.50
C ILE A 16 12.55 6.78 1.72
N ALA A 17 13.56 6.86 0.85
CA ALA A 17 14.47 7.99 0.82
C ALA A 17 13.79 9.22 0.22
N GLU A 18 14.15 10.40 0.73
CA GLU A 18 13.98 11.65 -0.01
C GLU A 18 14.86 11.61 -1.27
N ASP A 19 14.59 12.48 -2.24
CA ASP A 19 15.37 12.58 -3.48
C ASP A 19 16.74 13.24 -3.23
N ASN A 20 17.56 12.56 -2.42
CA ASN A 20 18.85 12.97 -1.93
C ASN A 20 19.75 11.73 -1.75
N HIS A 21 20.92 11.74 -2.39
CA HIS A 21 21.86 10.62 -2.33
C HIS A 21 22.33 10.30 -0.91
N ASP A 22 22.51 11.31 -0.05
CA ASP A 22 22.99 11.09 1.31
C ASP A 22 21.94 10.38 2.18
N ASP A 23 20.67 10.77 2.02
CA ASP A 23 19.56 10.14 2.73
C ASP A 23 19.34 8.70 2.26
N PHE A 24 19.45 8.46 0.95
CA PHE A 24 19.43 7.12 0.39
C PHE A 24 20.55 6.23 0.98
N ALA A 25 21.80 6.71 0.95
CA ALA A 25 22.94 5.96 1.46
C ALA A 25 22.81 5.68 2.97
N ALA A 26 22.35 6.67 3.75
CA ALA A 26 22.09 6.51 5.17
C ALA A 26 21.04 5.43 5.45
N LYS A 27 19.93 5.42 4.70
CA LYS A 27 18.86 4.42 4.84
C LYS A 27 19.32 3.02 4.44
N VAL A 28 20.10 2.89 3.37
CA VAL A 28 20.72 1.60 2.97
C VAL A 28 21.65 1.09 4.06
N ASN A 29 22.57 1.92 4.54
CA ASN A 29 23.52 1.53 5.58
C ASN A 29 22.80 1.12 6.87
N ARG A 30 21.76 1.85 7.28
CA ARG A 30 20.93 1.49 8.44
C ARG A 30 20.27 0.14 8.27
N LEU A 31 19.63 -0.12 7.12
CA LEU A 31 18.94 -1.37 6.85
C LEU A 31 19.89 -2.58 6.84
N LEU A 32 21.10 -2.40 6.30
CA LEU A 32 22.11 -3.45 6.24
C LEU A 32 22.80 -3.69 7.60
N SER A 33 22.90 -2.66 8.44
CA SER A 33 23.61 -2.75 9.73
C SER A 33 22.72 -3.15 10.91
N ASP A 34 21.39 -3.05 10.77
CA ASP A 34 20.41 -3.37 11.81
C ASP A 34 19.57 -4.58 11.42
N ASP A 35 20.00 -5.76 11.88
CA ASP A 35 19.33 -7.03 11.64
C ASP A 35 17.90 -7.06 12.20
N THR A 36 17.67 -6.40 13.34
CA THR A 36 16.35 -6.37 13.98
C THR A 36 15.38 -5.55 13.15
N LEU A 37 15.80 -4.37 12.71
CA LEU A 37 15.00 -3.53 11.82
C LEU A 37 14.69 -4.26 10.51
N ARG A 38 15.68 -4.94 9.92
CA ARG A 38 15.51 -5.68 8.68
C ARG A 38 14.46 -6.79 8.83
N GLN A 39 14.51 -7.54 9.92
CA GLN A 39 13.52 -8.60 10.19
C GLN A 39 12.11 -8.02 10.39
N GLN A 40 11.98 -6.95 11.17
CA GLN A 40 10.69 -6.27 11.38
C GLN A 40 10.09 -5.70 10.09
N LEU A 41 10.93 -5.18 9.19
CA LEU A 41 10.47 -4.72 7.88
C LEU A 41 10.04 -5.90 7.02
N ALA A 42 10.78 -7.01 7.00
CA ALA A 42 10.42 -8.18 6.21
C ALA A 42 9.05 -8.77 6.62
N GLU A 43 8.78 -8.87 7.93
CA GLU A 43 7.49 -9.33 8.45
C GLU A 43 6.35 -8.39 8.04
N ARG A 44 6.53 -7.08 8.20
CA ARG A 44 5.55 -6.08 7.78
C ARG A 44 5.32 -6.07 6.27
N ALA A 45 6.37 -6.30 5.47
CA ALA A 45 6.26 -6.41 4.02
C ALA A 45 5.28 -7.51 3.62
N GLN A 46 5.33 -8.66 4.27
CA GLN A 46 4.43 -9.78 3.98
C GLN A 46 2.97 -9.46 4.35
N VAL A 47 2.75 -8.88 5.54
CA VAL A 47 1.41 -8.47 5.98
C VAL A 47 0.83 -7.41 5.04
N TYR A 48 1.63 -6.41 4.69
CA TYR A 48 1.24 -5.36 3.77
C TYR A 48 0.94 -5.94 2.39
N ALA A 49 1.82 -6.76 1.82
CA ALA A 49 1.59 -7.40 0.52
C ALA A 49 0.32 -8.29 0.53
N ALA A 50 0.04 -8.99 1.62
CA ALA A 50 -1.19 -9.78 1.74
C ALA A 50 -2.46 -8.91 1.69
N SER A 51 -2.40 -7.67 2.21
CA SER A 51 -3.52 -6.72 2.15
C SER A 51 -3.88 -6.26 0.73
N TRP A 52 -2.99 -6.47 -0.24
CA TRP A 52 -3.24 -6.19 -1.67
C TRP A 52 -3.99 -7.30 -2.40
N HIS A 53 -4.57 -8.29 -1.69
CA HIS A 53 -5.34 -9.36 -2.33
C HIS A 53 -6.42 -8.79 -3.24
N GLU A 54 -6.39 -9.21 -4.51
CA GLU A 54 -7.35 -8.89 -5.58
C GLU A 54 -8.80 -9.05 -5.11
N ASP A 55 -9.05 -10.03 -4.24
CA ASP A 55 -10.36 -10.30 -3.65
C ASP A 55 -10.90 -9.13 -2.82
N ALA A 56 -10.05 -8.45 -2.05
CA ALA A 56 -10.46 -7.31 -1.22
C ALA A 56 -10.84 -6.10 -2.09
N LYS A 57 -10.04 -5.82 -3.13
CA LYS A 57 -10.33 -4.74 -4.09
C LYS A 57 -11.53 -5.05 -4.97
N SER A 58 -11.73 -6.30 -5.35
CA SER A 58 -12.92 -6.75 -6.07
C SER A 58 -14.17 -6.62 -5.21
N ALA A 59 -14.12 -6.94 -3.92
CA ALA A 59 -15.23 -6.76 -2.99
C ALA A 59 -15.59 -5.28 -2.76
N GLU A 60 -14.58 -4.39 -2.64
CA GLU A 60 -14.78 -2.94 -2.59
C GLU A 60 -15.51 -2.43 -3.84
N LEU A 61 -15.08 -2.86 -5.03
CA LEU A 61 -15.72 -2.51 -6.30
C LEU A 61 -17.17 -3.03 -6.40
N VAL A 62 -17.41 -4.28 -6.02
CA VAL A 62 -18.76 -4.85 -6.00
C VAL A 62 -19.68 -4.04 -5.07
N THR A 63 -19.18 -3.64 -3.90
CA THR A 63 -19.92 -2.82 -2.94
C THR A 63 -20.28 -1.46 -3.55
N LEU A 64 -19.31 -0.80 -4.18
CA LEU A 64 -19.52 0.47 -4.87
C LEU A 64 -20.57 0.35 -5.98
N TYR A 65 -20.50 -0.68 -6.84
CA TYR A 65 -21.47 -0.88 -7.90
C TYR A 65 -22.88 -1.15 -7.38
N ARG A 66 -23.02 -1.86 -6.25
CA ARG A 66 -24.32 -2.06 -5.59
C ARG A 66 -24.92 -0.75 -5.11
N GLN A 67 -24.12 0.12 -4.49
CA GLN A 67 -24.57 1.44 -4.01
C GLN A 67 -25.05 2.32 -5.17
N LEU A 68 -24.23 2.45 -6.22
CA LEU A 68 -24.59 3.26 -7.40
C LEU A 68 -25.84 2.75 -8.12
N THR A 69 -26.05 1.43 -8.13
CA THR A 69 -27.26 0.83 -8.72
C THR A 69 -28.49 1.12 -7.86
N ALA A 70 -28.38 1.00 -6.53
CA ALA A 70 -29.46 1.32 -5.60
C ALA A 70 -29.89 2.78 -5.72
N GLU A 71 -28.93 3.73 -5.72
CA GLU A 71 -29.19 5.16 -5.90
C GLU A 71 -29.89 5.47 -7.24
N ARG A 72 -29.53 4.77 -8.32
CA ARG A 72 -30.20 4.93 -9.61
C ARG A 72 -31.64 4.42 -9.62
N CYS A 73 -31.93 3.32 -8.92
CA CYS A 73 -33.28 2.77 -8.81
C CYS A 73 -34.21 3.66 -7.98
N GLU A 74 -33.67 4.33 -6.96
CA GLU A 74 -34.42 5.30 -6.15
C GLU A 74 -34.74 6.58 -6.94
N ASN A 75 -33.77 7.08 -7.72
CA ASN A 75 -33.95 8.28 -8.54
C ASN A 75 -34.87 8.11 -9.75
N THR A 76 -35.23 6.88 -10.13
CA THR A 76 -36.13 6.60 -11.27
C THR A 76 -37.62 6.46 -10.88
N HIS A 77 -37.95 6.59 -9.58
CA HIS A 77 -39.32 6.56 -9.06
C HIS A 77 -39.88 7.95 -8.67
N THR A 78 -39.24 9.03 -9.13
CA THR A 78 -39.71 10.43 -9.08
C THR A 78 -39.80 10.99 -10.49
#